data_AF-A0AA41YKK1-F1
#
_entry.id   AF-A0AA41YKK1-F1
#
_cell.length_a   1.000
_cell.length_b   1.000
_cell.length_c   1.000
_cell.angle_alpha   90.00
_cell.angle_beta   90.00
_cell.angle_gamma   90.00
#
_symmetry.space_group_name_H-M   'P 1'
#
loop_
_entity.id
_entity.type
_entity.pdbx_description
1 polymer ?
#
loop_
_entity_poly.entity_id
_entity_poly.type
_entity_poly.pdbx_seq_one_letter_code
_entity_poly.pdbx_strand_id
1 'polypeptide(L)'
;MPTDGPVSGSVYIWYPADGHIGHAAMYIGNYAVGQRFEMSIDPESPHYVMPSALETRYGIAGQHFNDNYVSWWPGGGADLVNPKAGAEPMNGLYKDVDAEDSEPHVVYNVYGLDVAAMRRVWHQARDKQGAHYQLYRKNCSDLVMRVLKAGGALSRIGRISGAYFGHNLLTTPKDVAVVCNKLRDAGWATKQKAGNCPSKRGNKLMVVLGMR
;
A
#
# COMPACT_ATOMS: atom_id res chain seq x y z
N MET A 1 7.22 -23.67 8.46
CA MET A 1 7.77 -22.70 7.48
C MET A 1 7.54 -21.29 8.03
N PRO A 2 8.31 -20.26 7.61
CA PRO A 2 8.13 -18.89 8.12
C PRO A 2 6.71 -18.30 7.90
N THR A 3 5.93 -18.89 6.97
CA THR A 3 4.52 -18.57 6.67
C THR A 3 3.50 -19.12 7.66
N ASP A 4 3.91 -19.91 8.66
CA ASP A 4 2.99 -20.48 9.67
C ASP A 4 2.75 -19.50 10.84
N GLY A 5 3.47 -18.38 10.86
CA GLY A 5 3.31 -17.30 11.85
C GLY A 5 2.22 -16.29 11.48
N PRO A 6 1.92 -15.33 12.38
CA PRO A 6 0.96 -14.27 12.07
C PRO A 6 1.44 -13.42 10.89
N VAL A 7 0.50 -13.03 10.03
CA VAL A 7 0.75 -12.12 8.92
C VAL A 7 1.29 -10.79 9.46
N SER A 8 2.49 -10.41 9.00
CA SER A 8 3.12 -9.14 9.34
C SER A 8 2.60 -8.00 8.47
N GLY A 9 2.06 -8.31 7.30
CA GLY A 9 1.29 -7.38 6.49
C GLY A 9 0.70 -8.01 5.23
N SER A 10 -0.28 -7.35 4.64
CA SER A 10 -0.91 -7.73 3.38
C SER A 10 -0.69 -6.62 2.36
N VAL A 11 -0.02 -6.92 1.25
CA VAL A 11 0.31 -5.96 0.19
C VAL A 11 -0.65 -6.16 -0.98
N TYR A 12 -1.30 -5.09 -1.42
CA TYR A 12 -2.25 -5.06 -2.53
C TYR A 12 -1.63 -4.35 -3.72
N ILE A 13 -1.70 -4.96 -4.89
CA ILE A 13 -1.09 -4.46 -6.12
C ILE A 13 -2.14 -4.35 -7.21
N TRP A 14 -2.29 -3.14 -7.74
CA TRP A 14 -2.95 -2.84 -9.00
C TRP A 14 -1.88 -2.55 -10.05
N TYR A 15 -1.66 -3.50 -10.96
CA TYR A 15 -0.81 -3.24 -12.13
C TYR A 15 -1.39 -2.16 -13.06
N PRO A 16 -0.51 -1.39 -13.73
CA PRO A 16 -0.94 -0.42 -14.74
C PRO A 16 -1.70 -1.11 -15.89
N ALA A 17 -2.91 -0.64 -16.19
CA ALA A 17 -3.76 -1.08 -17.29
C ALA A 17 -4.72 0.05 -17.69
N ASP A 18 -5.16 0.08 -18.94
CA ASP A 18 -6.26 0.95 -19.42
C ASP A 18 -6.14 2.45 -19.09
N GLY A 19 -4.91 2.98 -19.02
CA GLY A 19 -4.63 4.38 -18.71
C GLY A 19 -4.37 4.67 -17.22
N HIS A 20 -4.57 3.69 -16.34
CA HIS A 20 -4.20 3.74 -14.94
C HIS A 20 -2.70 3.47 -14.77
N ILE A 21 -2.04 4.30 -13.97
CA ILE A 21 -0.59 4.16 -13.66
C ILE A 21 -0.28 3.04 -12.67
N GLY A 22 -1.32 2.37 -12.18
CA GLY A 22 -1.25 1.33 -11.16
C GLY A 22 -1.04 1.91 -9.76
N HIS A 23 -1.36 1.09 -8.77
CA HIS A 23 -1.37 1.47 -7.37
C HIS A 23 -0.85 0.33 -6.49
N ALA A 24 -0.33 0.70 -5.33
CA ALA A 24 0.07 -0.25 -4.31
C ALA A 24 -0.34 0.25 -2.95
N ALA A 25 -0.99 -0.60 -2.19
CA ALA A 25 -1.40 -0.33 -0.82
C ALA A 25 -0.96 -1.48 0.08
N MET A 26 -0.99 -1.25 1.38
CA MET A 26 -0.61 -2.30 2.32
C MET A 26 -1.35 -2.19 3.65
N TYR A 27 -1.72 -3.34 4.20
CA TYR A 27 -2.09 -3.50 5.59
C TYR A 27 -0.89 -3.91 6.44
N ILE A 28 -0.64 -3.20 7.54
CA ILE A 28 0.36 -3.56 8.54
C ILE A 28 -0.27 -4.45 9.61
N GLY A 29 0.30 -5.63 9.83
CA GLY A 29 -0.23 -6.64 10.75
C GLY A 29 -1.36 -7.46 10.14
N ASN A 30 -2.26 -7.95 11.00
CA ASN A 30 -3.33 -8.85 10.58
C ASN A 30 -4.45 -8.08 9.86
N TYR A 31 -4.63 -8.35 8.57
CA TYR A 31 -5.70 -7.78 7.74
C TYR A 31 -7.10 -7.94 8.36
N ALA A 32 -7.45 -9.11 8.90
CA ALA A 32 -8.78 -9.35 9.45
C ALA A 32 -9.11 -8.43 10.64
N VAL A 33 -8.08 -7.98 11.38
CA VAL A 33 -8.23 -6.99 12.44
C VAL A 33 -8.43 -5.60 11.83
N GLY A 34 -7.59 -5.22 10.86
CA GLY A 34 -7.70 -3.93 10.16
C GLY A 34 -9.04 -3.73 9.44
N GLN A 35 -9.52 -4.77 8.74
CA GLN A 35 -10.80 -4.78 8.04
C GLN A 35 -11.98 -4.55 8.99
N ARG A 36 -11.92 -5.09 10.21
CA ARG A 36 -12.95 -4.84 11.24
C ARG A 36 -13.00 -3.38 11.68
N PHE A 37 -11.85 -2.71 11.75
CA PHE A 37 -11.81 -1.28 12.00
C PHE A 37 -12.37 -0.47 10.83
N GLU A 38 -12.08 -0.83 9.58
CA GLU A 38 -12.70 -0.18 8.41
C GLU A 38 -14.23 -0.28 8.43
N MET A 39 -14.75 -1.49 8.65
CA MET A 39 -16.20 -1.71 8.74
C MET A 39 -16.85 -0.93 9.89
N SER A 40 -16.11 -0.59 10.95
CA SER A 40 -16.63 0.23 12.04
C SER A 40 -16.64 1.73 11.76
N ILE A 41 -15.79 2.20 10.82
CA ILE A 41 -15.61 3.61 10.47
C ILE A 41 -16.50 4.01 9.28
N ASP A 42 -16.84 3.07 8.41
CA ASP A 42 -17.76 3.29 7.29
C ASP A 42 -19.18 3.61 7.80
N PRO A 43 -19.71 4.83 7.58
CA PRO A 43 -21.05 5.23 8.04
C PRO A 43 -22.19 4.40 7.43
N GLU A 44 -21.94 3.75 6.28
CA GLU A 44 -22.93 2.93 5.58
C GLU A 44 -22.85 1.45 5.98
N SER A 45 -21.85 1.08 6.78
CA SER A 45 -21.67 -0.30 7.23
C SER A 45 -22.73 -0.70 8.28
N PRO A 46 -23.29 -1.92 8.20
CA PRO A 46 -24.18 -2.45 9.24
C PRO A 46 -23.46 -2.66 10.59
N HIS A 47 -22.13 -2.55 10.60
CA HIS A 47 -21.27 -2.64 11.78
C HIS A 47 -20.69 -1.29 12.20
N TYR A 48 -21.21 -0.19 11.65
CA TYR A 48 -20.80 1.16 12.03
C TYR A 48 -21.01 1.40 13.52
N VAL A 49 -19.96 1.84 14.20
CA VAL A 49 -20.04 2.26 15.60
C VAL A 49 -19.77 3.76 15.63
N MET A 50 -20.81 4.53 15.95
CA MET A 50 -20.67 5.96 16.22
C MET A 50 -19.58 6.17 17.29
N PRO A 51 -18.60 7.08 17.09
CA PRO A 51 -17.61 7.39 18.11
C PRO A 51 -18.30 7.78 19.42
N SER A 52 -17.79 7.27 20.54
CA SER A 52 -18.31 7.59 21.87
C SER A 52 -18.17 9.09 22.16
N ALA A 53 -19.04 9.62 23.01
CA ALA A 53 -18.99 11.02 23.43
C ALA A 53 -17.64 11.43 24.08
N LEU A 54 -16.86 10.45 24.58
CA LEU A 54 -15.51 10.67 25.10
C LEU A 54 -14.50 10.88 23.97
N GLU A 55 -14.62 10.13 22.87
CA GLU A 55 -13.79 10.25 21.65
C GLU A 55 -14.08 11.56 20.92
N THR A 56 -15.33 12.04 20.94
CA THR A 56 -15.70 13.37 20.43
C THR A 56 -15.11 14.50 21.29
N ARG A 57 -15.04 14.33 22.62
CA ARG A 57 -14.65 15.38 23.58
C ARG A 57 -13.13 15.64 23.65
N TYR A 58 -12.30 14.66 23.31
CA TYR A 58 -10.84 14.82 23.23
C TYR A 58 -10.33 15.27 21.84
N GLY A 59 -11.23 15.78 20.98
CA GLY A 59 -10.85 16.53 19.79
C GLY A 59 -11.00 15.80 18.46
N ILE A 60 -11.95 14.89 18.32
CA ILE A 60 -12.25 14.25 17.02
C ILE A 60 -13.50 14.88 16.41
N ALA A 61 -13.29 15.99 15.70
CA ALA A 61 -14.17 16.44 14.61
C ALA A 61 -13.60 16.00 13.24
N GLY A 62 -12.67 15.05 13.21
CA GLY A 62 -11.83 14.73 12.07
C GLY A 62 -11.87 13.26 11.66
N GLN A 63 -11.73 13.04 10.36
CA GLN A 63 -11.57 11.76 9.67
C GLN A 63 -10.77 10.71 10.49
N HIS A 64 -11.38 9.56 10.77
CA HIS A 64 -10.70 8.43 11.41
C HIS A 64 -9.85 7.68 10.37
N PHE A 65 -8.51 7.78 10.50
CA PHE A 65 -7.59 7.03 9.66
C PHE A 65 -7.28 5.67 10.27
N ASN A 66 -7.30 4.62 9.46
CA ASN A 66 -6.82 3.32 9.88
C ASN A 66 -5.30 3.36 10.04
N ASP A 67 -4.82 3.34 11.29
CA ASP A 67 -3.40 3.34 11.65
C ASP A 67 -2.59 2.19 11.03
N ASN A 68 -3.27 1.15 10.55
CA ASN A 68 -2.64 -0.01 9.94
C ASN A 68 -2.77 -0.03 8.42
N TYR A 69 -3.54 0.87 7.81
CA TYR A 69 -3.69 0.92 6.37
C TYR A 69 -2.75 1.96 5.76
N VAL A 70 -1.91 1.51 4.84
CA VAL A 70 -0.87 2.29 4.17
C VAL A 70 -1.31 2.49 2.72
N SER A 71 -1.83 3.67 2.45
CA SER A 71 -2.16 4.12 1.10
C SER A 71 -2.14 5.64 1.05
N TRP A 72 -1.74 6.17 -0.10
CA TRP A 72 -1.70 7.60 -0.38
C TRP A 72 -2.20 7.89 -1.78
N TRP A 73 -3.05 8.92 -1.86
CA TRP A 73 -3.56 9.45 -3.11
C TRP A 73 -3.24 10.93 -3.25
N PRO A 74 -3.22 11.46 -4.48
CA PRO A 74 -3.13 12.89 -4.69
C PRO A 74 -4.43 13.59 -4.26
N GLY A 75 -4.33 14.54 -3.34
CA GLY A 75 -5.41 15.43 -2.96
C GLY A 75 -5.80 16.33 -4.12
N GLY A 76 -6.83 15.90 -4.87
CA GLY A 76 -7.59 16.69 -5.84
C GLY A 76 -6.77 17.52 -6.84
N GLY A 77 -5.92 16.89 -7.66
CA GLY A 77 -5.29 17.61 -8.77
C GLY A 77 -4.00 17.04 -9.37
N ALA A 78 -3.49 15.90 -8.88
CA ALA A 78 -2.37 15.27 -9.59
C ALA A 78 -2.88 14.46 -10.79
N ASP A 79 -2.44 14.85 -11.97
CA ASP A 79 -2.70 14.22 -13.26
C ASP A 79 -1.34 14.03 -13.97
N LEU A 80 -1.29 13.19 -15.00
CA LEU A 80 -0.15 13.04 -15.91
C LEU A 80 0.45 14.39 -16.34
N VAL A 81 -0.37 15.46 -16.44
CA VAL A 81 0.05 16.81 -16.82
C VAL A 81 0.49 17.67 -15.62
N ASN A 82 -0.08 17.48 -14.43
CA ASN A 82 0.34 18.13 -13.20
C ASN A 82 0.66 17.06 -12.13
N PRO A 83 1.85 16.45 -12.13
CA PRO A 83 2.07 15.23 -11.38
C PRO A 83 2.23 15.41 -9.88
N LYS A 84 1.98 16.61 -9.34
CA LYS A 84 2.16 16.96 -7.92
C LYS A 84 0.85 17.43 -7.31
N ALA A 85 0.51 16.86 -6.17
CA ALA A 85 -0.59 17.33 -5.31
C ALA A 85 -0.21 17.17 -3.83
N GLY A 86 -1.08 17.65 -2.94
CA GLY A 86 -1.04 17.24 -1.54
C GLY A 86 -1.16 15.72 -1.45
N ALA A 87 -0.49 15.08 -0.50
CA ALA A 87 -0.68 13.64 -0.26
C ALA A 87 -1.80 13.45 0.77
N GLU A 88 -2.83 12.68 0.41
CA GLU A 88 -3.96 12.39 1.29
C GLU A 88 -3.96 10.90 1.68
N PRO A 89 -3.88 10.57 2.98
CA PRO A 89 -3.98 9.19 3.46
C PRO A 89 -5.39 8.66 3.25
N MET A 90 -5.48 7.46 2.69
CA MET A 90 -6.76 6.78 2.54
C MET A 90 -7.18 6.08 3.82
N ASN A 91 -8.49 6.04 4.04
CA ASN A 91 -9.08 5.48 5.24
C ASN A 91 -9.06 3.94 5.27
N GLY A 92 -8.94 3.29 4.10
CA GLY A 92 -9.00 1.85 3.99
C GLY A 92 -8.99 1.29 2.57
N LEU A 93 -8.91 -0.04 2.46
CA LEU A 93 -8.88 -0.80 1.21
C LEU A 93 -10.09 -0.55 0.33
N TYR A 94 -11.27 -0.41 0.93
CA TYR A 94 -12.49 -0.12 0.18
C TYR A 94 -12.40 1.20 -0.62
N LYS A 95 -11.71 2.23 -0.09
CA LYS A 95 -11.50 3.50 -0.81
C LYS A 95 -10.55 3.34 -2.00
N ASP A 96 -9.52 2.51 -1.85
CA ASP A 96 -8.61 2.22 -2.96
C ASP A 96 -9.29 1.38 -4.04
N VAL A 97 -10.14 0.43 -3.66
CA VAL A 97 -10.94 -0.37 -4.62
C VAL A 97 -11.93 0.51 -5.37
N ASP A 98 -12.61 1.42 -4.68
CA ASP A 98 -13.53 2.40 -5.27
C ASP A 98 -12.78 3.36 -6.23
N ALA A 99 -11.64 3.89 -5.81
CA ALA A 99 -10.84 4.82 -6.61
C ALA A 99 -10.16 4.16 -7.83
N GLU A 100 -9.81 2.87 -7.74
CA GLU A 100 -9.25 2.08 -8.85
C GLU A 100 -10.34 1.40 -9.70
N ASP A 101 -11.62 1.55 -9.34
CA ASP A 101 -12.77 0.86 -9.97
C ASP A 101 -12.53 -0.65 -10.18
N SER A 102 -11.75 -1.27 -9.28
CA SER A 102 -11.30 -2.65 -9.43
C SER A 102 -10.71 -3.26 -8.15
N GLU A 103 -10.90 -4.57 -7.98
CA GLU A 103 -10.20 -5.34 -6.95
C GLU A 103 -8.69 -5.43 -7.24
N PRO A 104 -7.83 -5.55 -6.21
CA PRO A 104 -6.40 -5.71 -6.40
C PRO A 104 -6.06 -6.90 -7.31
N HIS A 105 -5.27 -6.64 -8.35
CA HIS A 105 -4.81 -7.68 -9.28
C HIS A 105 -4.01 -8.80 -8.60
N VAL A 106 -3.24 -8.44 -7.55
CA VAL A 106 -2.45 -9.38 -6.77
C VAL A 106 -2.42 -8.96 -5.30
N VAL A 107 -2.55 -9.93 -4.41
CA VAL A 107 -2.37 -9.76 -2.97
C VAL A 107 -1.20 -10.64 -2.49
N TYR A 108 -0.33 -10.08 -1.67
CA TYR A 108 0.74 -10.81 -0.99
C TYR A 108 0.57 -10.72 0.52
N ASN A 109 0.57 -11.84 1.22
CA ASN A 109 0.74 -11.83 2.67
C ASN A 109 2.22 -12.03 2.99
N VAL A 110 2.82 -11.10 3.75
CA VAL A 110 4.22 -11.15 4.16
C VAL A 110 4.32 -11.51 5.65
N TYR A 111 5.35 -12.26 6.01
CA TYR A 111 5.53 -12.84 7.34
C TYR A 111 6.90 -12.52 7.91
N GLY A 112 7.02 -12.54 9.24
CA GLY A 112 8.30 -12.38 9.95
C GLY A 112 8.97 -11.00 9.79
N LEU A 113 8.19 -9.96 9.50
CA LEU A 113 8.65 -8.57 9.41
C LEU A 113 8.39 -7.82 10.73
N ASP A 114 9.19 -6.77 10.98
CA ASP A 114 9.00 -5.90 12.15
C ASP A 114 7.82 -4.94 11.94
N VAL A 115 6.66 -5.36 12.44
CA VAL A 115 5.39 -4.61 12.40
C VAL A 115 5.50 -3.25 13.09
N ALA A 116 6.25 -3.14 14.18
CA ALA A 116 6.40 -1.89 14.92
C ALA A 116 7.22 -0.87 14.13
N ALA A 117 8.31 -1.31 13.49
CA ALA A 117 9.11 -0.48 12.60
C ALA A 117 8.30 -0.03 11.36
N MET A 118 7.49 -0.94 10.80
CA MET A 118 6.57 -0.64 9.69
C MET A 118 5.58 0.47 10.06
N ARG A 119 4.89 0.35 11.21
CA ARG A 119 3.95 1.37 11.71
C ARG A 119 4.61 2.71 11.93
N ARG A 120 5.79 2.73 12.56
CA ARG A 120 6.53 3.98 12.81
C ARG A 120 6.80 4.75 11.51
N VAL A 121 7.20 4.06 10.44
CA VAL A 121 7.43 4.71 9.14
C VAL A 121 6.13 5.20 8.51
N TRP A 122 5.03 4.47 8.67
CA TRP A 122 3.72 4.93 8.20
C TRP A 122 3.26 6.19 8.93
N HIS A 123 3.28 6.21 10.28
CA HIS A 123 2.90 7.40 11.05
C HIS A 123 3.76 8.62 10.70
N GLN A 124 5.08 8.44 10.58
CA GLN A 124 5.99 9.52 10.14
C GLN A 124 5.68 10.05 8.74
N ALA A 125 5.20 9.19 7.84
CA ALA A 125 4.80 9.59 6.51
C ALA A 125 3.46 10.32 6.56
N ARG A 126 2.43 9.70 7.14
CA ARG A 126 1.05 10.21 7.26
C ARG A 126 0.98 11.56 7.96
N ASP A 127 1.63 11.68 9.11
CA ASP A 127 1.53 12.86 9.98
C ASP A 127 2.49 13.98 9.53
N LYS A 128 3.17 13.81 8.39
CA LYS A 128 4.08 14.81 7.84
C LYS A 128 3.29 16.00 7.29
N GLN A 129 3.45 17.15 7.94
CA GLN A 129 2.95 18.42 7.42
C GLN A 129 3.56 18.73 6.05
N GLY A 130 2.71 19.14 5.09
CA GLY A 130 3.15 19.43 3.72
C GLY A 130 3.67 18.20 2.97
N ALA A 131 3.13 17.01 3.24
CA ALA A 131 3.42 15.84 2.42
C ALA A 131 2.99 16.08 0.97
N HIS A 132 3.91 15.83 0.04
CA HIS A 132 3.68 15.99 -1.39
C HIS A 132 3.67 14.63 -2.08
N TYR A 133 2.62 14.38 -2.83
CA TYR A 133 2.50 13.24 -3.73
C TYR A 133 3.18 13.59 -5.07
N GLN A 134 3.93 12.67 -5.65
CA GLN A 134 4.26 12.77 -7.08
C GLN A 134 3.99 11.44 -7.78
N LEU A 135 3.26 11.47 -8.91
CA LEU A 135 2.80 10.26 -9.62
C LEU A 135 3.94 9.28 -9.90
N TYR A 136 5.09 9.81 -10.34
CA TYR A 136 6.25 9.00 -10.71
C TYR A 136 7.22 8.75 -9.54
N ARG A 137 7.13 9.51 -8.44
CA ARG A 137 8.07 9.45 -7.32
C ARG A 137 7.45 10.02 -6.04
N LYS A 138 7.63 9.38 -4.90
CA LYS A 138 6.86 9.62 -3.67
C LYS A 138 5.38 9.32 -3.88
N ASN A 139 5.09 8.25 -4.62
CA ASN A 139 3.75 7.71 -4.78
C ASN A 139 3.44 6.67 -3.70
N CYS A 140 2.25 6.08 -3.78
CA CYS A 140 1.80 4.95 -2.95
C CYS A 140 2.79 3.78 -2.90
N SER A 141 3.41 3.44 -4.04
CA SER A 141 4.36 2.33 -4.16
C SER A 141 5.68 2.61 -3.43
N ASP A 142 6.18 3.85 -3.51
CA ASP A 142 7.34 4.30 -2.73
C ASP A 142 7.09 4.17 -1.22
N LEU A 143 5.88 4.54 -0.78
CA LEU A 143 5.52 4.44 0.63
C LEU A 143 5.44 2.98 1.09
N VAL A 144 4.74 2.11 0.34
CA VAL A 144 4.67 0.67 0.66
C VAL A 144 6.06 0.06 0.69
N MET A 145 6.92 0.38 -0.28
CA MET A 145 8.31 -0.08 -0.32
C MET A 145 9.11 0.42 0.89
N ARG A 146 8.95 1.68 1.31
CA ARG A 146 9.60 2.22 2.53
C ARG A 146 9.16 1.48 3.78
N VAL A 147 7.86 1.19 3.90
CA VAL A 147 7.31 0.43 5.03
C VAL A 147 7.87 -0.99 5.03
N LEU A 148 7.86 -1.70 3.90
CA LEU A 148 8.45 -3.04 3.77
C LEU A 148 9.95 -3.05 4.11
N LYS A 149 10.71 -2.05 3.63
CA LYS A 149 12.13 -1.85 3.96
C LYS A 149 12.33 -1.72 5.46
N ALA A 150 11.52 -0.89 6.13
CA ALA A 150 11.58 -0.68 7.57
C ALA A 150 11.26 -1.96 8.36
N GLY A 151 10.34 -2.79 7.87
CA GLY A 151 10.05 -4.11 8.41
C GLY A 151 11.14 -5.16 8.19
N GLY A 152 12.21 -4.83 7.45
CA GLY A 152 13.32 -5.73 7.18
C GLY A 152 13.14 -6.63 5.96
N ALA A 153 12.19 -6.36 5.06
CA ALA A 153 11.95 -7.20 3.88
C ALA A 153 13.21 -7.45 3.03
N LEU A 154 14.05 -6.43 2.86
CA LEU A 154 15.24 -6.53 2.02
C LEU A 154 16.34 -7.44 2.59
N SER A 155 16.42 -7.60 3.92
CA SER A 155 17.39 -8.51 4.53
C SER A 155 17.01 -9.98 4.30
N ARG A 156 15.74 -10.26 3.96
CA ARG A 156 15.21 -11.61 3.73
C ARG A 156 15.38 -12.12 2.29
N ILE A 157 15.62 -11.24 1.32
CA ILE A 157 15.69 -11.59 -0.12
C ILE A 157 17.13 -11.65 -0.69
N GLY A 158 18.14 -11.57 0.19
CA GLY A 158 19.56 -11.64 -0.17
C GLY A 158 20.20 -10.29 -0.53
N ARG A 159 21.51 -10.14 -0.23
CA ARG A 159 22.26 -8.87 -0.28
C ARG A 159 22.22 -8.15 -1.64
N ILE A 160 22.31 -8.88 -2.75
CA ILE A 160 22.36 -8.29 -4.11
C ILE A 160 21.00 -7.70 -4.50
N SER A 161 19.91 -8.42 -4.21
CA SER A 161 18.56 -7.92 -4.47
C SER A 161 18.22 -6.76 -3.53
N GLY A 162 18.64 -6.83 -2.26
CA GLY A 162 18.46 -5.75 -1.30
C GLY A 162 19.15 -4.44 -1.73
N ALA A 163 20.38 -4.52 -2.26
CA ALA A 163 21.08 -3.34 -2.76
C ALA A 163 20.35 -2.70 -3.96
N TYR A 164 19.89 -3.50 -4.92
CA TYR A 164 19.18 -2.99 -6.10
C TYR A 164 17.91 -2.20 -5.73
N PHE A 165 17.04 -2.77 -4.89
CA PHE A 165 15.82 -2.07 -4.46
C PHE A 165 16.08 -0.96 -3.44
N GLY A 166 17.26 -0.92 -2.83
CA GLY A 166 17.69 0.15 -1.92
C GLY A 166 17.89 1.50 -2.62
N HIS A 167 18.31 1.48 -3.90
CA HIS A 167 18.77 2.66 -4.65
C HIS A 167 17.80 3.18 -5.73
N ASN A 168 16.65 2.55 -5.94
CA ASN A 168 15.74 2.96 -7.02
C ASN A 168 15.15 4.37 -6.80
N LEU A 169 15.28 5.22 -7.83
CA LEU A 169 14.76 6.60 -7.89
C LEU A 169 13.26 6.67 -8.23
N LEU A 170 12.71 5.59 -8.78
CA LEU A 170 11.30 5.40 -9.15
C LEU A 170 10.86 4.05 -8.56
N THR A 171 9.80 4.04 -7.75
CA THR A 171 9.17 2.80 -7.27
C THR A 171 7.80 2.68 -7.91
N THR A 172 7.57 1.55 -8.58
CA THR A 172 6.30 1.21 -9.22
C THR A 172 5.59 0.09 -8.45
N PRO A 173 4.28 -0.12 -8.69
CA PRO A 173 3.58 -1.29 -8.13
C PRO A 173 4.26 -2.60 -8.52
N LYS A 174 4.89 -2.64 -9.69
CA LYS A 174 5.67 -3.79 -10.14
C LYS A 174 6.91 -4.02 -9.28
N ASP A 175 7.66 -2.99 -8.90
CA ASP A 175 8.85 -3.15 -8.04
C ASP A 175 8.48 -3.74 -6.69
N VAL A 176 7.38 -3.25 -6.10
CA VAL A 176 6.81 -3.81 -4.86
C VAL A 176 6.44 -5.27 -5.06
N ALA A 177 5.77 -5.60 -6.16
CA ALA A 177 5.44 -6.99 -6.48
C ALA A 177 6.70 -7.85 -6.68
N VAL A 178 7.78 -7.35 -7.28
CA VAL A 178 9.03 -8.11 -7.46
C VAL A 178 9.68 -8.41 -6.10
N VAL A 179 9.72 -7.44 -5.18
CA VAL A 179 10.19 -7.67 -3.80
C VAL A 179 9.33 -8.72 -3.11
N CYS A 180 8.00 -8.64 -3.23
CA CYS A 180 7.09 -9.61 -2.64
C CYS A 180 7.21 -11.01 -3.26
N ASN A 181 7.45 -11.12 -4.57
CA ASN A 181 7.73 -12.41 -5.21
C ASN A 181 9.04 -13.00 -4.69
N LYS A 182 10.09 -12.19 -4.51
CA LYS A 182 11.36 -12.67 -3.91
C LYS A 182 11.18 -13.12 -2.46
N LEU A 183 10.37 -12.40 -1.67
CA LEU A 183 10.00 -12.85 -0.32
C LEU A 183 9.27 -14.19 -0.37
N ARG A 184 8.33 -14.35 -1.30
CA ARG A 184 7.59 -15.60 -1.50
C ARG A 184 8.53 -16.74 -1.86
N ASP A 185 9.44 -16.51 -2.81
CA ASP A 185 10.41 -17.52 -3.25
C ASP A 185 11.37 -17.92 -2.13
N ALA A 186 11.64 -17.00 -1.19
CA ALA A 186 12.41 -17.26 0.04
C ALA A 186 11.55 -17.82 1.20
N GLY A 187 10.25 -18.09 1.00
CA GLY A 187 9.35 -18.66 2.01
C GLY A 187 8.83 -17.67 3.06
N TRP A 188 8.92 -16.36 2.81
CA TRP A 188 8.46 -15.28 3.71
C TRP A 188 7.18 -14.58 3.24
N ALA A 189 6.60 -15.03 2.13
CA ALA A 189 5.34 -14.49 1.65
C ALA A 189 4.49 -15.55 0.93
N THR A 190 3.19 -15.33 0.90
CA THR A 190 2.26 -16.03 0.01
C THR A 190 1.73 -15.05 -1.04
N LYS A 191 1.23 -15.58 -2.16
CA LYS A 191 0.71 -14.77 -3.27
C LYS A 191 -0.64 -15.31 -3.71
N GLN A 192 -1.62 -14.43 -3.82
CA GLN A 192 -2.90 -14.68 -4.45
C GLN A 192 -3.04 -13.76 -5.67
N LYS A 193 -3.42 -14.32 -6.82
CA LYS A 193 -3.64 -13.57 -8.05
C LYS A 193 -5.13 -13.57 -8.35
N ALA A 194 -5.71 -12.40 -8.55
CA ALA A 194 -7.12 -12.25 -8.91
C ALA A 194 -7.34 -12.52 -10.41
N GLY A 195 -8.58 -12.87 -10.77
CA GLY A 195 -8.97 -13.17 -12.15
C GLY A 195 -8.92 -11.96 -13.09
N ASN A 196 -9.01 -10.75 -12.53
CA ASN A 196 -8.97 -9.48 -13.25
C ASN A 196 -7.54 -8.98 -13.57
N CYS A 197 -6.48 -9.71 -13.18
CA CYS A 197 -5.12 -9.25 -13.39
C CYS A 197 -4.79 -9.08 -14.89
N PRO A 198 -4.30 -7.90 -15.32
CA PRO A 198 -4.10 -7.59 -16.73
C PRO A 198 -3.07 -8.51 -17.38
N SER A 199 -3.31 -8.82 -18.66
CA SER A 199 -2.41 -9.66 -19.44
C SER A 199 -1.11 -8.92 -19.76
N LYS A 200 0.02 -9.65 -19.83
CA LYS A 200 1.34 -9.07 -20.13
C LYS A 200 1.43 -8.38 -21.51
N ARG A 201 0.40 -8.39 -22.37
CA ARG A 201 0.54 -8.00 -23.79
C ARG A 201 0.12 -6.57 -24.14
N GLY A 202 -0.53 -5.80 -23.26
CA GLY A 202 -1.20 -4.56 -23.66
C GLY A 202 -0.75 -3.29 -22.95
N ASN A 203 0.45 -2.75 -23.24
CA ASN A 203 0.66 -1.30 -23.29
C ASN A 203 2.11 -0.95 -23.67
N LYS A 204 2.31 -0.27 -24.81
CA LYS A 204 3.65 0.14 -25.30
C LYS A 204 4.14 1.44 -24.65
N LEU A 205 3.23 2.36 -24.29
CA LEU A 205 3.58 3.66 -23.69
C LEU A 205 4.20 3.52 -22.29
N MET A 206 3.68 2.60 -21.48
CA MET A 206 4.20 2.27 -20.15
C MET A 206 5.57 1.57 -20.18
N VAL A 207 5.88 0.83 -21.26
CA VAL A 207 7.22 0.25 -21.48
C VAL A 207 8.25 1.37 -21.62
N VAL A 208 7.90 2.40 -22.39
CA VAL A 208 8.79 3.52 -22.71
C VAL A 208 9.09 4.37 -21.47
N LEU A 209 8.13 4.49 -20.55
CA LEU A 209 8.31 5.21 -19.28
C LEU A 209 9.01 4.38 -18.18
N GLY A 210 9.45 3.15 -18.48
CA GLY A 210 10.13 2.30 -17.50
C GLY A 210 9.21 1.79 -16.38
N MET A 211 7.89 1.92 -16.54
CA MET A 211 6.88 1.54 -15.55
C MET A 211 6.41 0.09 -15.73
N ARG A 212 7.22 -0.74 -16.41
CA ARG A 212 6.83 -2.08 -16.84
C ARG A 212 7.83 -3.17 -16.56
#